data_AF-A0A1Q7Y4W1-F1
#
_entry.id   AF-A0A1Q7Y4W1-F1
#
_cell.length_a   1.000
_cell.length_b   1.000
_cell.length_c   1.000
_cell.angle_alpha   90.00
_cell.angle_beta   90.00
_cell.angle_gamma   90.00
#
_symmetry.space_group_name_H-M   'P 1'
#
loop_
_entity.id
_entity.type
_entity.pdbx_description
1 polymer ?
#
loop_
_entity_poly.entity_id
_entity_poly.type
_entity_poly.pdbx_seq_one_letter_code
_entity_poly.pdbx_strand_id
1 'polypeptide(L)'
;MIRTSDPRLRRLLVVSALAPLVVFAPGVGNDFVDWDDNLNFVTNPYYRGLGWTELRWMLTATVTGHYIPVTWMTLGLDYVLWGMNPAGYHLTNLVLHALNTVAFALIAIRLLRLARPRTGETALWAGTVTAALFFSLHPLRAETVAWVTERRGLLSAFFTLVTALTYVRMAAAEGAPRRRWLAVSVGSYAMALASKAAVVPLPLVLLLMDVYPLGRLPARWRAWGAPEARAVWREKVPYALLAAVAAAVALAVNHARAISAPIESYPPSSRLAMLAYGLTFYVQRTVAPVGLSPLYELPAHVGPLDPPFLASTVVVVLLTVALGLLRRRWPAGLALWITYALLLVPVSGVFQAGHQLVADRYSYLSCLPWALLLGAAVGATLDAATSGRLRRPFAAVAIGVVAVWITGLASLTWFQVQIWRDSGTLWRSALDSDPACVLCYNQLGAVLGNRGDSGSAVYYFERALALRPNDAGLHGNLGLALLKTGRPSEAVPHFVRALELNSTDVETRVHLGVALILGGRVGEAAAELRQAVARSPGHARARYELARAYLVQGDRVAAEEQAQALRRLDPRLARELR
;
A
#
# COMPACT_ATOMS: atom_id res chain seq x y z
N MET A 1 31.82 19.09 -1.59
CA MET A 1 30.68 19.27 -0.66
C MET A 1 29.86 20.47 -1.12
N ILE A 2 28.53 20.35 -1.22
CA ILE A 2 27.66 21.52 -1.51
C ILE A 2 27.66 22.39 -0.24
N ARG A 3 28.05 23.65 -0.37
CA ARG A 3 27.98 24.61 0.76
C ARG A 3 26.52 24.90 1.08
N THR A 4 26.17 24.94 2.36
CA THR A 4 24.80 25.25 2.82
C THR A 4 24.33 26.64 2.41
N SER A 5 25.26 27.55 2.09
CA SER A 5 25.00 28.91 1.60
C SER A 5 24.76 29.00 0.09
N ASP A 6 24.80 27.90 -0.68
CA ASP A 6 24.56 27.94 -2.12
C ASP A 6 23.07 28.32 -2.41
N PRO A 7 22.80 29.43 -3.11
CA PRO A 7 21.43 29.86 -3.40
C PRO A 7 20.66 28.83 -4.26
N ARG A 8 21.36 28.01 -5.06
CA ARG A 8 20.73 26.94 -5.86
C ARG A 8 20.19 25.83 -4.97
N LEU A 9 20.87 25.53 -3.86
CA LEU A 9 20.38 24.56 -2.87
C LEU A 9 19.08 25.05 -2.26
N ARG A 10 19.01 26.32 -1.85
CA ARG A 10 17.78 26.91 -1.30
C ARG A 10 16.62 26.81 -2.30
N ARG A 11 16.85 27.16 -3.57
CA ARG A 11 15.82 27.05 -4.62
C ARG A 11 15.37 25.60 -4.84
N LEU A 12 16.30 24.65 -4.89
CA LEU A 12 15.98 23.23 -5.02
C LEU A 12 15.08 22.77 -3.87
N LEU A 13 15.42 23.12 -2.63
CA LEU A 13 14.64 22.74 -1.44
C LEU A 13 13.23 23.34 -1.47
N VAL A 14 13.12 24.62 -1.83
CA VAL A 14 11.82 25.30 -1.94
C VAL A 14 10.95 24.66 -3.02
N VAL A 15 11.49 24.43 -4.23
CA VAL A 15 10.74 23.80 -5.33
C VAL A 15 10.34 22.36 -4.96
N SER A 16 11.25 21.60 -4.36
CA SER A 16 11.01 20.22 -3.93
C SER A 16 9.94 20.12 -2.84
N ALA A 17 9.82 21.15 -1.99
CA ALA A 17 8.78 21.21 -0.96
C ALA A 17 7.45 21.71 -1.53
N LEU A 18 7.42 22.84 -2.24
CA LEU A 18 6.16 23.50 -2.62
C LEU A 18 5.44 22.82 -3.78
N ALA A 19 6.15 22.28 -4.77
CA ALA A 19 5.52 21.67 -5.94
C ALA A 19 4.54 20.52 -5.58
N PRO A 20 4.92 19.50 -4.78
CA PRO A 20 3.97 18.48 -4.35
C PRO A 20 2.84 19.04 -3.48
N LEU A 21 3.09 20.03 -2.62
CA LEU A 21 2.04 20.64 -1.79
C LEU A 21 0.92 21.22 -2.64
N VAL A 22 1.26 21.90 -3.74
CA VAL A 22 0.27 22.48 -4.65
C VAL A 22 -0.49 21.39 -5.42
N VAL A 23 0.22 20.44 -6.02
CA VAL A 23 -0.39 19.45 -6.91
C VAL A 23 -1.32 18.47 -6.18
N PHE A 24 -1.02 18.15 -4.92
CA PHE A 24 -1.82 17.23 -4.10
C PHE A 24 -2.77 17.95 -3.14
N ALA A 25 -2.83 19.28 -3.15
CA ALA A 25 -3.71 20.08 -2.31
C ALA A 25 -5.19 19.61 -2.33
N PRO A 26 -5.78 19.18 -3.48
CA PRO A 26 -7.15 18.69 -3.49
C PRO A 26 -7.41 17.53 -2.54
N GLY A 27 -6.40 16.71 -2.26
CA GLY A 27 -6.53 15.54 -1.39
C GLY A 27 -6.69 15.87 0.09
N VAL A 28 -6.40 17.11 0.51
CA VAL A 28 -6.59 17.54 1.89
C VAL A 28 -8.08 17.57 2.28
N GLY A 29 -8.98 17.75 1.32
CA GLY A 29 -10.43 17.75 1.55
C GLY A 29 -11.10 16.37 1.43
N ASN A 30 -10.33 15.29 1.34
CA ASN A 30 -10.87 13.94 1.22
C ASN A 30 -11.38 13.41 2.58
N ASP A 31 -12.31 12.46 2.56
CA ASP A 31 -12.79 11.72 3.72
C ASP A 31 -12.00 10.42 3.95
N PHE A 32 -12.18 9.81 5.12
CA PHE A 32 -11.79 8.41 5.32
C PHE A 32 -12.56 7.50 4.35
N VAL A 33 -11.87 6.51 3.78
CA VAL A 33 -12.47 5.60 2.78
C VAL A 33 -12.60 4.17 3.30
N ASP A 34 -13.68 3.49 2.91
CA ASP A 34 -13.98 2.09 3.26
C ASP A 34 -13.13 1.08 2.47
N TRP A 35 -11.83 1.36 2.34
CA TRP A 35 -10.82 0.40 1.93
C TRP A 35 -10.32 -0.36 3.18
N ASP A 36 -9.73 0.37 4.12
CA ASP A 36 -9.43 -0.10 5.47
C ASP A 36 -9.39 1.02 6.54
N ASP A 37 -9.64 2.29 6.17
CA ASP A 37 -9.60 3.42 7.11
C ASP A 37 -10.68 3.26 8.19
N ASN A 38 -11.80 2.64 7.84
CA ASN A 38 -12.86 2.31 8.79
C ASN A 38 -12.34 1.41 9.92
N LEU A 39 -11.63 0.33 9.56
CA LEU A 39 -11.03 -0.60 10.52
C LEU A 39 -9.86 0.03 11.29
N ASN A 40 -9.05 0.87 10.64
CA ASN A 40 -7.87 1.46 11.25
C ASN A 40 -8.20 2.65 12.17
N PHE A 41 -9.24 3.43 11.84
CA PHE A 41 -9.52 4.72 12.48
C PHE A 41 -10.92 4.82 13.07
N VAL A 42 -11.96 4.49 12.32
CA VAL A 42 -13.35 4.75 12.73
C VAL A 42 -13.78 3.80 13.85
N THR A 43 -13.56 2.49 13.67
CA THR A 43 -13.93 1.47 14.67
C THR A 43 -12.83 1.17 15.67
N ASN A 44 -11.64 1.75 15.50
CA ASN A 44 -10.48 1.50 16.35
C ASN A 44 -10.22 2.68 17.31
N PRO A 45 -10.62 2.60 18.58
CA PRO A 45 -10.36 3.67 19.54
C PRO A 45 -8.94 3.65 20.10
N TYR A 46 -8.17 2.57 19.94
CA TYR A 46 -6.94 2.33 20.72
C TYR A 46 -5.74 3.19 20.31
N TYR A 47 -5.74 3.76 19.10
CA TYR A 47 -4.67 4.67 18.65
C TYR A 47 -4.92 6.13 19.07
N ARG A 48 -6.09 6.44 19.63
CA ARG A 48 -6.62 7.81 19.82
C ARG A 48 -6.01 8.51 21.03
N GLY A 49 -4.71 8.77 20.97
CA GLY A 49 -3.97 9.46 22.02
C GLY A 49 -2.48 9.07 22.02
N LEU A 50 -1.74 9.67 22.95
CA LEU A 50 -0.32 9.39 23.18
C LEU A 50 -0.03 9.10 24.67
N GLY A 51 -1.05 8.67 25.41
CA GLY A 51 -0.88 8.20 26.78
C GLY A 51 -0.17 6.85 26.83
N TRP A 52 0.16 6.40 28.05
CA TRP A 52 0.86 5.13 28.23
C TRP A 52 0.07 3.93 27.68
N THR A 53 -1.26 3.93 27.84
CA THR A 53 -2.15 2.88 27.35
C THR A 53 -2.09 2.77 25.83
N GLU A 54 -2.21 3.90 25.14
CA GLU A 54 -2.15 3.97 23.68
C GLU A 54 -0.76 3.58 23.20
N LEU A 55 0.31 4.15 23.77
CA LEU A 55 1.69 3.82 23.37
C LEU A 55 2.02 2.34 23.55
N ARG A 56 1.59 1.72 24.66
CA ARG A 56 1.76 0.28 24.88
C ARG A 56 1.02 -0.53 23.81
N TRP A 57 -0.20 -0.14 23.47
CA TRP A 57 -0.95 -0.75 22.39
C TRP A 57 -0.20 -0.59 21.05
N MET A 58 0.26 0.62 20.70
CA MET A 58 0.99 0.87 19.46
C MET A 58 2.24 -0.01 19.31
N LEU A 59 2.93 -0.28 20.42
CA LEU A 59 4.14 -1.11 20.47
C LEU A 59 3.88 -2.62 20.42
N THR A 60 2.63 -3.06 20.54
CA THR A 60 2.27 -4.48 20.61
C THR A 60 1.20 -4.90 19.60
N ALA A 61 0.48 -3.94 19.01
CA ALA A 61 -0.65 -4.19 18.14
C ALA A 61 -0.23 -4.74 16.76
N THR A 62 -1.07 -5.62 16.23
CA THR A 62 -0.94 -6.27 14.92
C THR A 62 -2.23 -6.12 14.11
N VAL A 63 -2.83 -4.92 14.15
CA VAL A 63 -4.07 -4.60 13.42
C VAL A 63 -3.88 -4.87 11.92
N THR A 64 -4.90 -5.45 11.28
CA THR A 64 -4.92 -5.79 9.85
C THR A 64 -3.69 -6.58 9.36
N GLY A 65 -3.00 -7.31 10.25
CA GLY A 65 -1.82 -8.11 9.89
C GLY A 65 -0.52 -7.31 9.82
N HIS A 66 -0.45 -6.14 10.46
CA HIS A 66 0.72 -5.27 10.39
C HIS A 66 1.25 -4.86 11.76
N TYR A 67 2.57 -5.02 11.95
CA TYR A 67 3.31 -4.43 13.06
C TYR A 67 3.97 -3.12 12.59
N ILE A 68 3.37 -1.98 12.96
CA ILE A 68 3.75 -0.64 12.45
C ILE A 68 3.72 0.45 13.56
N PRO A 69 4.45 0.26 14.68
CA PRO A 69 4.35 1.12 15.86
C PRO A 69 4.63 2.61 15.60
N VAL A 70 5.65 2.92 14.78
CA VAL A 70 5.98 4.33 14.46
C VAL A 70 4.83 4.99 13.69
N THR A 71 4.20 4.23 12.79
CA THR A 71 3.03 4.71 12.06
C THR A 71 1.88 5.03 13.01
N TRP A 72 1.57 4.11 13.94
CA TRP A 72 0.51 4.36 14.93
C TRP A 72 0.79 5.58 15.81
N MET A 73 2.04 5.79 16.23
CA MET A 73 2.41 6.98 17.01
C MET A 73 2.14 8.28 16.24
N THR A 74 2.44 8.32 14.93
CA THR A 74 2.12 9.51 14.13
C THR A 74 0.61 9.70 13.91
N LEU A 75 -0.16 8.62 13.80
CA LEU A 75 -1.61 8.68 13.68
C LEU A 75 -2.28 9.08 15.01
N GLY A 76 -1.70 8.66 16.14
CA GLY A 76 -2.11 9.11 17.47
C GLY A 76 -1.82 10.60 17.67
N LEU A 77 -0.68 11.09 17.15
CA LEU A 77 -0.40 12.53 17.11
C LEU A 77 -1.42 13.27 16.25
N ASP A 78 -1.77 12.75 15.07
CA ASP A 78 -2.84 13.34 14.24
C ASP A 78 -4.16 13.40 15.01
N TYR A 79 -4.52 12.34 15.75
CA TYR A 79 -5.75 12.37 16.58
C TYR A 79 -5.70 13.45 17.67
N VAL A 80 -4.55 13.61 18.35
CA VAL A 80 -4.38 14.64 19.39
C VAL A 80 -4.52 16.05 18.81
N LEU A 81 -4.04 16.27 17.59
CA LEU A 81 -4.06 17.59 16.95
C LEU A 81 -5.39 17.90 16.25
N TRP A 82 -6.01 16.89 15.64
CA TRP A 82 -7.11 17.07 14.67
C TRP A 82 -8.39 16.32 15.04
N GLY A 83 -8.38 15.51 16.10
CA GLY A 83 -9.49 14.59 16.41
C GLY A 83 -9.75 13.62 15.26
N MET A 84 -11.02 13.36 14.94
CA MET A 84 -11.43 12.54 13.79
C MET A 84 -11.61 13.35 12.50
N ASN A 85 -11.03 14.55 12.38
CA ASN A 85 -11.09 15.34 11.15
C ASN A 85 -10.11 14.78 10.10
N PRO A 86 -10.59 14.19 8.98
CA PRO A 86 -9.72 13.56 7.97
C PRO A 86 -8.71 14.53 7.36
N ALA A 87 -9.08 15.82 7.23
CA ALA A 87 -8.23 16.81 6.57
C ALA A 87 -6.86 16.97 7.25
N GLY A 88 -6.82 16.87 8.58
CA GLY A 88 -5.56 16.90 9.34
C GLY A 88 -4.64 15.72 9.01
N TYR A 89 -5.21 14.52 8.88
CA TYR A 89 -4.47 13.33 8.47
C TYR A 89 -3.95 13.48 7.04
N HIS A 90 -4.79 13.90 6.08
CA HIS A 90 -4.33 14.12 4.70
C HIS A 90 -3.23 15.20 4.62
N LEU A 91 -3.34 16.27 5.42
CA LEU A 91 -2.30 17.31 5.51
C LEU A 91 -0.96 16.73 6.00
N THR A 92 -0.96 15.93 7.05
CA THR A 92 0.27 15.26 7.52
C THR A 92 0.85 14.36 6.43
N ASN A 93 0.02 13.67 5.62
CA ASN A 93 0.49 12.81 4.51
C ASN A 93 1.18 13.66 3.44
N LEU A 94 0.55 14.77 3.09
CA LEU A 94 1.06 15.71 2.11
C LEU A 94 2.40 16.33 2.56
N VAL A 95 2.52 16.70 3.84
CA VAL A 95 3.79 17.20 4.42
C VAL A 95 4.88 16.12 4.35
N LEU A 96 4.57 14.87 4.72
CA LEU A 96 5.54 13.77 4.59
C LEU A 96 5.96 13.53 3.14
N HIS A 97 5.06 13.68 2.17
CA HIS A 97 5.40 13.57 0.75
C HIS A 97 6.34 14.69 0.28
N ALA A 98 6.13 15.92 0.73
CA ALA A 98 7.04 17.04 0.49
C ALA A 98 8.43 16.79 1.13
N LEU A 99 8.47 16.28 2.37
CA LEU A 99 9.72 15.91 3.05
C LEU A 99 10.47 14.79 2.32
N ASN A 100 9.74 13.79 1.82
CA ASN A 100 10.28 12.72 0.97
C ASN A 100 10.92 13.28 -0.29
N THR A 101 10.25 14.23 -0.96
CA THR A 101 10.76 14.86 -2.17
C THR A 101 12.06 15.63 -1.90
N VAL A 102 12.10 16.37 -0.78
CA VAL A 102 13.31 17.08 -0.33
C VAL A 102 14.45 16.09 -0.03
N ALA A 103 14.18 15.02 0.73
CA ALA A 103 15.17 14.01 1.06
C ALA A 103 15.70 13.32 -0.22
N PHE A 104 14.83 13.00 -1.17
CA PHE A 104 15.21 12.44 -2.45
C PHE A 104 16.06 13.41 -3.28
N ALA A 105 15.69 14.69 -3.39
CA ALA A 105 16.47 15.70 -4.10
C ALA A 105 17.90 15.82 -3.54
N LEU A 106 18.05 15.76 -2.22
CA LEU A 106 19.36 15.78 -1.54
C LEU A 106 20.20 14.53 -1.84
N ILE A 107 19.59 13.37 -2.00
CA ILE A 107 20.29 12.13 -2.38
C ILE A 107 20.62 12.18 -3.87
N ALA A 108 19.67 12.57 -4.72
CA ALA A 108 19.80 12.65 -6.17
C ALA A 108 20.99 13.50 -6.58
N ILE A 109 21.14 14.71 -6.03
CA ILE A 109 22.29 15.56 -6.37
C ILE A 109 23.65 14.94 -5.98
N ARG A 110 23.68 14.12 -4.92
CA ARG A 110 24.90 13.42 -4.48
C ARG A 110 25.19 12.24 -5.40
N LEU A 111 24.19 11.41 -5.69
CA LEU A 111 24.34 10.25 -6.57
C LEU A 111 24.66 10.67 -8.01
N LEU A 112 23.99 11.69 -8.55
CA LEU A 112 24.28 12.22 -9.89
C LEU A 112 25.69 12.80 -9.99
N ARG A 113 26.17 13.50 -8.94
CA ARG A 113 27.55 14.01 -8.90
C ARG A 113 28.58 12.89 -8.86
N LEU A 114 28.34 11.85 -8.06
CA LEU A 114 29.23 10.68 -7.98
C LEU A 114 29.23 9.87 -9.29
N ALA A 115 28.05 9.66 -9.87
CA ALA A 115 27.88 8.90 -11.10
C ALA A 115 28.46 9.63 -12.33
N ARG A 116 28.42 10.97 -12.34
CA ARG A 116 28.85 11.80 -13.46
C ARG A 116 29.67 13.03 -13.02
N PRO A 117 30.91 12.83 -12.57
CA PRO A 117 31.74 13.89 -11.98
C PRO A 117 32.11 15.02 -12.94
N ARG A 118 32.00 14.80 -14.27
CA ARG A 118 32.31 15.78 -15.31
C ARG A 118 31.12 16.68 -15.70
N THR A 119 29.93 16.44 -15.15
CA THR A 119 28.73 17.22 -15.50
C THR A 119 28.87 18.64 -14.97
N GLY A 120 28.65 19.65 -15.83
CA GLY A 120 28.62 21.04 -15.37
C GLY A 120 27.56 21.28 -14.28
N GLU A 121 27.82 22.22 -13.36
CA GLU A 121 26.93 22.45 -12.21
C GLU A 121 25.49 22.78 -12.66
N THR A 122 25.28 23.64 -13.66
CA THR A 122 23.93 23.96 -14.15
C THR A 122 23.17 22.72 -14.63
N ALA A 123 23.84 21.83 -15.36
CA ALA A 123 23.26 20.57 -15.84
C ALA A 123 22.98 19.59 -14.68
N LEU A 124 23.85 19.54 -13.66
CA LEU A 124 23.65 18.75 -12.46
C LEU A 124 22.41 19.21 -11.67
N TRP A 125 22.26 20.52 -11.46
CA TRP A 125 21.10 21.10 -10.76
C TRP A 125 19.80 20.89 -11.54
N ALA A 126 19.81 21.14 -12.84
CA ALA A 126 18.64 20.91 -13.69
C ALA A 126 18.22 19.43 -13.71
N GLY A 127 19.18 18.51 -13.82
CA GLY A 127 18.92 17.08 -13.72
C GLY A 127 18.36 16.67 -12.35
N THR A 128 18.87 17.27 -11.26
CA THR A 128 18.35 17.02 -9.91
C THR A 128 16.91 17.51 -9.74
N VAL A 129 16.61 18.74 -10.19
CA VAL A 129 15.24 19.28 -10.15
C VAL A 129 14.30 18.41 -10.96
N THR A 130 14.72 17.99 -12.16
CA THR A 130 13.95 17.09 -13.02
C THR A 130 13.63 15.78 -12.30
N ALA A 131 14.63 15.14 -11.68
CA ALA A 131 14.41 13.90 -10.92
C ALA A 131 13.42 14.11 -9.76
N ALA A 132 13.58 15.18 -8.99
CA ALA A 132 12.72 15.48 -7.86
C ALA A 132 11.27 15.73 -8.29
N LEU A 133 11.05 16.56 -9.32
CA LEU A 133 9.72 16.87 -9.85
C LEU A 133 9.07 15.66 -10.53
N PHE A 134 9.83 14.89 -11.30
CA PHE A 134 9.31 13.68 -11.92
C PHE A 134 8.83 12.66 -10.88
N PHE A 135 9.56 12.49 -9.78
CA PHE A 135 9.14 11.61 -8.69
C PHE A 135 7.91 12.15 -7.95
N SER A 136 7.93 13.44 -7.58
CA SER A 136 6.92 13.99 -6.68
C SER A 136 5.59 14.29 -7.36
N LEU A 137 5.62 14.68 -8.64
CA LEU A 137 4.41 15.07 -9.37
C LEU A 137 3.78 13.90 -10.15
N HIS A 138 4.21 12.67 -9.90
CA HIS A 138 3.76 11.50 -10.65
C HIS A 138 2.40 10.97 -10.14
N PRO A 139 1.43 10.63 -11.02
CA PRO A 139 0.11 10.15 -10.62
C PRO A 139 0.14 8.88 -9.75
N LEU A 140 1.10 8.00 -9.99
CA LEU A 140 1.38 6.83 -9.13
C LEU A 140 1.69 7.15 -7.66
N ARG A 141 1.80 8.43 -7.25
CA ARG A 141 1.91 8.83 -5.83
C ARG A 141 0.54 9.12 -5.21
N ALA A 142 -0.50 9.35 -6.03
CA ALA A 142 -1.82 9.77 -5.59
C ALA A 142 -2.37 8.85 -4.50
N GLU A 143 -2.36 7.53 -4.71
CA GLU A 143 -2.78 6.57 -3.69
C GLU A 143 -2.00 6.72 -2.38
N THR A 144 -0.66 6.76 -2.42
CA THR A 144 0.16 6.84 -1.20
C THR A 144 -0.04 8.14 -0.42
N VAL A 145 -0.38 9.24 -1.09
CA VAL A 145 -0.56 10.55 -0.46
C VAL A 145 -2.00 10.78 -0.03
N ALA A 146 -2.96 10.40 -0.88
CA ALA A 146 -4.37 10.67 -0.67
C ALA A 146 -5.05 9.65 0.25
N TRP A 147 -4.52 8.44 0.41
CA TRP A 147 -5.07 7.44 1.33
C TRP A 147 -4.41 7.54 2.72
N VAL A 148 -5.20 7.77 3.77
CA VAL A 148 -4.67 8.01 5.12
C VAL A 148 -3.85 6.81 5.62
N THR A 149 -4.35 5.58 5.43
CA THR A 149 -3.64 4.39 5.93
C THR A 149 -2.25 4.20 5.28
N GLU A 150 -1.99 4.73 4.07
CA GLU A 150 -0.65 4.69 3.48
C GLU A 150 0.37 5.67 4.09
N ARG A 151 0.02 6.33 5.21
CA ARG A 151 0.96 6.94 6.18
C ARG A 151 2.21 6.07 6.40
N ARG A 152 2.02 4.76 6.56
CA ARG A 152 3.09 3.76 6.70
C ARG A 152 4.10 3.78 5.54
N GLY A 153 3.59 3.93 4.31
CA GLY A 153 4.40 4.03 3.11
C GLY A 153 5.23 5.31 3.11
N LEU A 154 4.61 6.45 3.43
CA LEU A 154 5.29 7.75 3.47
C LEU A 154 6.37 7.83 4.54
N LEU A 155 6.11 7.32 5.75
CA LEU A 155 7.10 7.30 6.84
C LEU A 155 8.26 6.35 6.56
N SER A 156 7.96 5.12 6.14
CA SER A 156 9.01 4.16 5.79
C SER A 156 9.87 4.67 4.63
N ALA A 157 9.29 5.38 3.66
CA ALA A 157 10.03 6.02 2.60
C ALA A 157 10.92 7.18 3.12
N PHE A 158 10.40 8.01 4.01
CA PHE A 158 11.17 9.13 4.59
C PHE A 158 12.40 8.62 5.31
N PHE A 159 12.21 7.66 6.20
CA PHE A 159 13.32 7.06 6.93
C PHE A 159 14.26 6.26 6.02
N THR A 160 13.77 5.61 4.96
CA THR A 160 14.61 4.95 3.94
C THR A 160 15.51 5.96 3.22
N LEU A 161 14.96 7.10 2.81
CA LEU A 161 15.71 8.17 2.18
C LEU A 161 16.73 8.78 3.16
N VAL A 162 16.35 9.04 4.42
CA VAL A 162 17.28 9.54 5.45
C VAL A 162 18.41 8.53 5.70
N THR A 163 18.12 7.23 5.77
CA THR A 163 19.13 6.16 5.83
C THR A 163 20.08 6.25 4.64
N ALA A 164 19.58 6.28 3.41
CA ALA A 164 20.44 6.36 2.23
C ALA A 164 21.28 7.66 2.20
N LEU A 165 20.69 8.81 2.55
CA LEU A 165 21.37 10.11 2.60
C LEU A 165 22.52 10.11 3.62
N THR A 166 22.26 9.60 4.82
CA THR A 166 23.24 9.55 5.90
C THR A 166 24.27 8.46 5.66
N TYR A 167 23.91 7.37 4.98
CA TYR A 167 24.86 6.36 4.50
C TYR A 167 25.86 6.94 3.49
N VAL A 168 25.39 7.73 2.51
CA VAL A 168 26.27 8.42 1.55
C VAL A 168 27.17 9.44 2.27
N ARG A 169 26.66 10.15 3.29
CA ARG A 169 27.49 11.06 4.11
C ARG A 169 28.52 10.32 4.95
N MET A 170 28.15 9.16 5.50
CA MET A 170 29.05 8.29 6.24
C MET A 170 30.19 7.81 5.34
N ALA A 171 29.89 7.36 4.13
CA ALA A 171 30.88 6.90 3.16
C ALA A 171 31.94 7.98 2.82
N ALA A 172 31.55 9.26 2.84
CA ALA A 172 32.42 10.39 2.58
C ALA A 172 33.10 10.98 3.84
N ALA A 173 32.85 10.43 5.02
CA ALA A 173 33.35 10.94 6.29
C ALA A 173 34.39 10.01 6.93
N GLU A 174 35.23 10.59 7.78
CA GLU A 174 36.26 9.91 8.58
C GLU A 174 36.04 10.16 10.08
N GLY A 175 36.71 9.37 10.93
CA GLY A 175 36.72 9.56 12.39
C GLY A 175 35.34 9.58 13.06
N ALA A 176 35.13 10.53 13.98
CA ALA A 176 33.89 10.66 14.75
C ALA A 176 32.64 11.00 13.89
N PRO A 177 32.70 11.92 12.90
CA PRO A 177 31.59 12.17 11.98
C PRO A 177 31.10 10.90 11.26
N ARG A 178 32.01 10.02 10.83
CA ARG A 178 31.65 8.74 10.19
C ARG A 178 30.78 7.88 11.11
N ARG A 179 31.20 7.71 12.37
CA ARG A 179 30.46 6.92 13.37
C ARG A 179 29.07 7.51 13.66
N ARG A 180 28.97 8.84 13.73
CA ARG A 180 27.69 9.54 13.92
C ARG A 180 26.74 9.30 12.74
N TRP A 181 27.22 9.46 11.51
CA TRP A 181 26.39 9.20 10.33
C TRP A 181 25.96 7.74 10.21
N LEU A 182 26.83 6.79 10.58
CA LEU A 182 26.46 5.38 10.65
C LEU A 182 25.34 5.13 11.68
N ALA A 183 25.46 5.69 12.88
CA ALA A 183 24.45 5.54 13.93
C ALA A 183 23.09 6.13 13.51
N VAL A 184 23.08 7.34 12.93
CA VAL A 184 21.85 7.96 12.41
C VAL A 184 21.25 7.13 11.27
N SER A 185 22.08 6.59 10.38
CA SER A 185 21.63 5.77 9.25
C SER A 185 20.97 4.47 9.71
N VAL A 186 21.58 3.78 10.68
CA VAL A 186 21.03 2.56 11.30
C VAL A 186 19.76 2.86 12.09
N GLY A 187 19.75 3.91 12.92
CA GLY A 187 18.57 4.32 13.69
C GLY A 187 17.40 4.71 12.79
N SER A 188 17.66 5.42 11.69
CA SER A 188 16.65 5.74 10.68
C SER A 188 16.11 4.46 10.02
N TYR A 189 16.96 3.47 9.76
CA TYR A 189 16.49 2.21 9.16
C TYR A 189 15.58 1.43 10.11
N ALA A 190 15.89 1.43 11.42
CA ALA A 190 15.00 0.85 12.42
C ALA A 190 13.62 1.54 12.43
N MET A 191 13.59 2.87 12.34
CA MET A 191 12.32 3.63 12.23
C MET A 191 11.58 3.33 10.91
N ALA A 192 12.30 3.12 9.81
CA ALA A 192 11.71 2.74 8.53
C ALA A 192 11.00 1.39 8.62
N LEU A 193 11.66 0.39 9.21
CA LEU A 193 11.09 -0.96 9.44
C LEU A 193 9.90 -0.92 10.40
N ALA A 194 10.01 -0.13 11.47
CA ALA A 194 8.94 0.09 12.44
C ALA A 194 7.76 0.90 11.88
N SER A 195 7.92 1.54 10.72
CA SER A 195 6.84 2.21 9.98
C SER A 195 6.18 1.25 8.97
N LYS A 196 6.98 0.46 8.23
CA LYS A 196 6.51 -0.57 7.28
C LYS A 196 7.63 -1.57 6.99
N ALA A 197 7.40 -2.86 7.21
CA ALA A 197 8.40 -3.91 6.97
C ALA A 197 8.80 -4.10 5.49
N ALA A 198 8.06 -3.51 4.54
CA ALA A 198 8.36 -3.60 3.10
C ALA A 198 9.75 -3.07 2.70
N VAL A 199 10.45 -2.33 3.57
CA VAL A 199 11.80 -1.80 3.32
C VAL A 199 12.94 -2.74 3.73
N VAL A 200 12.65 -3.98 4.15
CA VAL A 200 13.63 -5.03 4.49
C VAL A 200 14.78 -5.19 3.47
N PRO A 201 14.59 -5.04 2.14
CA PRO A 201 15.68 -5.16 1.17
C PRO A 201 16.69 -3.99 1.15
N LEU A 202 16.47 -2.91 1.91
CA LEU A 202 17.36 -1.73 1.91
C LEU A 202 18.85 -2.05 2.12
N PRO A 203 19.28 -3.01 2.98
CA PRO A 203 20.70 -3.33 3.13
C PRO A 203 21.35 -3.78 1.82
N LEU A 204 20.60 -4.46 0.95
CA LEU A 204 21.04 -4.88 -0.39
C LEU A 204 21.16 -3.69 -1.34
N VAL A 205 20.25 -2.71 -1.25
CA VAL A 205 20.35 -1.45 -2.00
C VAL A 205 21.58 -0.66 -1.55
N LEU A 206 21.83 -0.55 -0.24
CA LEU A 206 23.03 0.12 0.28
C LEU A 206 24.31 -0.61 -0.15
N LEU A 207 24.30 -1.95 -0.20
CA LEU A 207 25.42 -2.75 -0.70
C LEU A 207 25.67 -2.49 -2.19
N LEU A 208 24.60 -2.40 -2.98
CA LEU A 208 24.67 -2.05 -4.39
C LEU A 208 25.23 -0.63 -4.58
N MET A 209 24.87 0.32 -3.72
CA MET A 209 25.44 1.68 -3.71
C MET A 209 26.95 1.67 -3.44
N ASP A 210 27.45 0.77 -2.58
CA ASP A 210 28.89 0.58 -2.33
C ASP A 210 29.61 0.07 -3.59
N VAL A 211 28.96 -0.72 -4.44
CA VAL A 211 29.49 -1.13 -5.75
C VAL A 211 29.45 0.04 -6.74
N TYR A 212 28.29 0.70 -6.86
CA TYR A 212 28.09 1.86 -7.72
C TYR A 212 26.98 2.76 -7.17
N PRO A 213 27.19 4.09 -7.01
CA PRO A 213 28.33 4.87 -7.50
C PRO A 213 29.43 5.14 -6.46
N LEU A 214 29.34 4.63 -5.23
CA LEU A 214 30.32 4.96 -4.19
C LEU A 214 31.70 4.32 -4.45
N GLY A 215 31.75 3.19 -5.16
CA GLY A 215 33.01 2.52 -5.54
C GLY A 215 33.82 1.97 -4.35
N ARG A 216 33.16 1.71 -3.23
CA ARG A 216 33.76 1.14 -2.01
C ARG A 216 33.97 -0.37 -2.09
N LEU A 217 33.17 -1.04 -2.92
CA LEU A 217 33.35 -2.43 -3.27
C LEU A 217 33.74 -2.55 -4.75
N PRO A 218 34.72 -3.40 -5.09
CA PRO A 218 35.10 -3.60 -6.48
C PRO A 218 33.97 -4.29 -7.25
N ALA A 219 33.82 -3.95 -8.54
CA ALA A 219 32.81 -4.56 -9.41
C ALA A 219 33.00 -6.08 -9.61
N ARG A 220 34.21 -6.60 -9.34
CA ARG A 220 34.52 -8.03 -9.41
C ARG A 220 34.21 -8.68 -8.06
N TRP A 221 33.10 -9.40 -7.98
CA TRP A 221 32.62 -10.06 -6.75
C TRP A 221 33.68 -10.94 -6.05
N ARG A 222 34.60 -11.56 -6.79
CA ARG A 222 35.69 -12.37 -6.22
C ARG A 222 36.63 -11.58 -5.30
N ALA A 223 36.72 -10.26 -5.46
CA ALA A 223 37.54 -9.41 -4.62
C ALA A 223 36.82 -8.95 -3.33
N TRP A 224 35.57 -9.37 -3.10
CA TRP A 224 34.80 -8.98 -1.91
C TRP A 224 35.29 -9.64 -0.61
N GLY A 225 36.19 -10.63 -0.71
CA GLY A 225 36.88 -11.24 0.43
C GLY A 225 38.17 -10.51 0.85
N ALA A 226 38.60 -9.50 0.08
CA ALA A 226 39.81 -8.75 0.37
C ALA A 226 39.70 -8.00 1.72
N PRO A 227 40.82 -7.76 2.43
CA PRO A 227 40.82 -7.03 3.70
C PRO A 227 40.12 -5.67 3.63
N GLU A 228 40.23 -4.97 2.49
CA GLU A 228 39.60 -3.68 2.20
C GLU A 228 38.06 -3.73 2.25
N ALA A 229 37.46 -4.85 1.84
CA ALA A 229 36.01 -5.04 1.85
C ALA A 229 35.45 -5.37 3.24
N ARG A 230 36.28 -5.83 4.18
CA ARG A 230 35.84 -6.22 5.54
C ARG A 230 35.18 -5.07 6.29
N ALA A 231 35.65 -3.85 6.07
CA ALA A 231 35.05 -2.66 6.69
C ALA A 231 33.60 -2.45 6.22
N VAL A 232 33.34 -2.59 4.91
CA VAL A 232 31.99 -2.47 4.34
C VAL A 232 31.07 -3.53 4.92
N TRP A 233 31.51 -4.78 5.01
CA TRP A 233 30.72 -5.88 5.58
C TRP A 233 30.36 -5.64 7.05
N ARG A 234 31.31 -5.20 7.88
CA ARG A 234 31.07 -4.87 9.29
C ARG A 234 30.01 -3.77 9.45
N GLU A 235 30.02 -2.77 8.55
CA GLU A 235 29.00 -1.73 8.54
C GLU A 235 27.60 -2.26 8.15
N LYS A 236 27.50 -3.35 7.38
CA LYS A 236 26.21 -3.96 6.99
C LYS A 236 25.58 -4.83 8.07
N VAL A 237 26.37 -5.38 9.00
CA VAL A 237 25.88 -6.26 10.08
C VAL A 237 24.66 -5.68 10.82
N PRO A 238 24.68 -4.44 11.36
CA PRO A 238 23.50 -3.91 12.07
C PRO A 238 22.26 -3.81 11.18
N TYR A 239 22.42 -3.48 9.90
CA TYR A 239 21.30 -3.44 8.96
C TYR A 239 20.74 -4.84 8.68
N ALA A 240 21.60 -5.83 8.51
CA ALA A 240 21.20 -7.21 8.27
C ALA A 240 20.45 -7.80 9.47
N LEU A 241 20.91 -7.52 10.70
CA LEU A 241 20.24 -7.93 11.93
C LEU A 241 18.84 -7.30 12.04
N LEU A 242 18.72 -5.98 11.83
CA LEU A 242 17.42 -5.32 11.84
C LEU A 242 16.47 -5.86 10.77
N ALA A 243 16.98 -6.11 9.55
CA ALA A 243 16.22 -6.69 8.46
C ALA A 243 15.71 -8.10 8.81
N ALA A 244 16.55 -8.94 9.41
CA ALA A 244 16.20 -10.28 9.83
C ALA A 244 15.12 -10.28 10.92
N VAL A 245 15.25 -9.41 11.94
CA VAL A 245 14.24 -9.26 12.99
C VAL A 245 12.90 -8.80 12.41
N ALA A 246 12.90 -7.77 11.57
CA ALA A 246 11.67 -7.27 10.97
C ALA A 246 11.00 -8.30 10.05
N ALA A 247 11.78 -9.07 9.27
CA ALA A 247 11.27 -10.16 8.45
C ALA A 247 10.65 -11.27 9.32
N ALA A 248 11.31 -11.67 10.41
CA ALA A 248 10.79 -12.66 11.34
C ALA A 248 9.47 -12.21 12.00
N VAL A 249 9.39 -10.94 12.44
CA VAL A 249 8.15 -10.36 12.99
C VAL A 249 7.04 -10.35 11.94
N ALA A 250 7.32 -9.92 10.71
CA ALA A 250 6.32 -9.89 9.64
C ALA A 250 5.78 -11.30 9.32
N LEU A 251 6.66 -12.30 9.25
CA LEU A 251 6.26 -13.70 9.05
C LEU A 251 5.41 -14.24 10.20
N ALA A 252 5.80 -13.94 11.46
CA ALA A 252 5.04 -14.36 12.64
C ALA A 252 3.63 -13.75 12.68
N VAL A 253 3.51 -12.46 12.36
CA VAL A 253 2.21 -11.76 12.30
C VAL A 253 1.31 -12.32 11.21
N ASN A 254 1.87 -12.61 10.03
CA ASN A 254 1.10 -13.20 8.94
C ASN A 254 0.60 -14.62 9.28
N HIS A 255 1.45 -15.44 9.91
CA HIS A 255 1.08 -16.80 10.29
C HIS A 255 -0.03 -16.84 11.34
N ALA A 256 0.02 -15.95 12.33
CA ALA A 256 -0.93 -15.93 13.45
C ALA A 256 -2.36 -15.54 13.07
N ARG A 257 -2.58 -14.88 11.93
CA ARG A 257 -3.89 -14.29 11.60
C ARG A 257 -4.66 -14.98 10.48
N ALA A 258 -4.08 -15.91 9.72
CA ALA A 258 -4.72 -16.53 8.55
C ALA A 258 -5.36 -15.53 7.55
N ILE A 259 -4.99 -14.24 7.59
CA ILE A 259 -5.56 -13.14 6.78
C ILE A 259 -4.99 -13.11 5.35
N SER A 260 -3.92 -13.86 5.09
CA SER A 260 -3.43 -14.00 3.73
C SER A 260 -4.34 -14.99 2.99
N ALA A 261 -5.03 -14.55 1.93
CA ALA A 261 -5.42 -15.46 0.86
C ALA A 261 -4.21 -16.38 0.60
N PRO A 262 -4.37 -17.72 0.61
CA PRO A 262 -3.23 -18.59 0.84
C PRO A 262 -2.18 -18.27 -0.21
N ILE A 263 -0.98 -17.87 0.22
CA ILE A 263 0.21 -17.84 -0.65
C ILE A 263 0.40 -19.23 -1.31
N GLU A 264 -0.20 -20.26 -0.70
CA GLU A 264 -0.33 -21.65 -1.17
C GLU A 264 -1.30 -21.84 -2.35
N SER A 265 -2.18 -20.87 -2.65
CA SER A 265 -3.12 -20.96 -3.78
C SER A 265 -2.44 -20.78 -5.15
N TYR A 266 -1.22 -20.23 -5.18
CA TYR A 266 -0.45 -20.06 -6.41
C TYR A 266 0.87 -20.83 -6.36
N PRO A 267 1.18 -21.65 -7.37
CA PRO A 267 2.47 -22.32 -7.46
C PRO A 267 3.62 -21.30 -7.59
N PRO A 268 4.85 -21.67 -7.18
CA PRO A 268 6.00 -20.78 -7.25
C PRO A 268 6.25 -20.16 -8.64
N SER A 269 5.97 -20.91 -9.71
CA SER A 269 6.06 -20.43 -11.09
C SER A 269 5.11 -19.26 -11.37
N SER A 270 3.84 -19.35 -10.94
CA SER A 270 2.86 -18.28 -11.06
C SER A 270 3.30 -17.04 -10.28
N ARG A 271 3.87 -17.22 -9.08
CA ARG A 271 4.38 -16.12 -8.25
C ARG A 271 5.55 -15.39 -8.90
N LEU A 272 6.44 -16.10 -9.58
CA LEU A 272 7.53 -15.52 -10.37
C LEU A 272 7.01 -14.78 -11.60
N ALA A 273 6.01 -15.35 -12.28
CA ALA A 273 5.30 -14.69 -13.38
C ALA A 273 4.64 -13.38 -12.93
N MET A 274 3.98 -13.37 -11.77
CA MET A 274 3.40 -12.16 -11.16
C MET A 274 4.46 -11.12 -10.81
N LEU A 275 5.63 -11.53 -10.30
CA LEU A 275 6.76 -10.61 -10.08
C LEU A 275 7.23 -9.99 -11.40
N ALA A 276 7.42 -10.79 -12.44
CA ALA A 276 7.82 -10.28 -13.75
C ALA A 276 6.77 -9.33 -14.33
N TYR A 277 5.48 -9.66 -14.19
CA TYR A 277 4.38 -8.77 -14.52
C TYR A 277 4.49 -7.45 -13.77
N GLY A 278 4.66 -7.47 -12.44
CA GLY A 278 4.87 -6.26 -11.65
C GLY A 278 6.05 -5.40 -12.13
N LEU A 279 7.20 -6.03 -12.43
CA LEU A 279 8.39 -5.33 -12.92
C LEU A 279 8.20 -4.65 -14.29
N THR A 280 7.32 -5.17 -15.14
CA THR A 280 7.00 -4.53 -16.42
C THR A 280 5.88 -3.50 -16.26
N PHE A 281 4.85 -3.84 -15.48
CA PHE A 281 3.71 -2.99 -15.18
C PHE A 281 4.15 -1.62 -14.65
N TYR A 282 4.99 -1.56 -13.62
CA TYR A 282 5.36 -0.24 -13.08
C TYR A 282 6.28 0.54 -14.02
N VAL A 283 7.09 -0.10 -14.88
CA VAL A 283 7.84 0.64 -15.91
C VAL A 283 6.87 1.28 -16.90
N GLN A 284 5.88 0.52 -17.37
CA GLN A 284 4.84 1.02 -18.26
C GLN A 284 4.05 2.17 -17.62
N ARG A 285 3.58 2.00 -16.37
CA ARG A 285 2.84 3.06 -15.66
C ARG A 285 3.70 4.25 -15.28
N THR A 286 5.02 4.10 -15.15
CA THR A 286 5.96 5.23 -14.94
C THR A 286 6.09 6.07 -16.22
N VAL A 287 5.96 5.45 -17.41
CA VAL A 287 6.00 6.17 -18.68
C VAL A 287 4.63 6.76 -19.04
N ALA A 288 3.58 5.95 -18.90
CA ALA A 288 2.20 6.30 -19.24
C ALA A 288 1.24 5.88 -18.10
N PRO A 289 0.98 6.76 -17.13
CA PRO A 289 0.09 6.48 -15.99
C PRO A 289 -1.39 6.65 -16.37
N VAL A 290 -1.87 5.83 -17.29
CA VAL A 290 -3.28 5.78 -17.72
C VAL A 290 -3.99 4.59 -17.09
N GLY A 291 -5.29 4.68 -16.83
CA GLY A 291 -6.07 3.59 -16.22
C GLY A 291 -5.57 3.19 -14.84
N LEU A 292 -5.20 4.19 -14.04
CA LEU A 292 -4.76 3.97 -12.67
C LEU A 292 -5.96 3.66 -11.77
N SER A 293 -5.93 2.49 -11.13
CA SER A 293 -7.02 2.01 -10.28
C SER A 293 -6.60 1.94 -8.81
N PRO A 294 -7.51 2.24 -7.87
CA PRO A 294 -7.32 1.90 -6.46
C PRO A 294 -7.10 0.40 -6.22
N LEU A 295 -7.60 -0.44 -7.12
CA LEU A 295 -7.50 -1.89 -7.05
C LEU A 295 -7.25 -2.52 -8.42
N TYR A 296 -6.17 -3.30 -8.51
CA TYR A 296 -5.95 -4.24 -9.61
C TYR A 296 -6.19 -5.64 -9.05
N GLU A 297 -7.43 -6.12 -9.13
CA GLU A 297 -7.85 -7.34 -8.45
C GLU A 297 -6.99 -8.54 -8.90
N LEU A 298 -6.55 -9.34 -7.93
CA LEU A 298 -5.79 -10.55 -8.19
C LEU A 298 -6.71 -11.56 -8.91
N PRO A 299 -6.37 -11.99 -10.14
CA PRO A 299 -7.18 -12.96 -10.87
C PRO A 299 -7.25 -14.28 -10.10
N ALA A 300 -8.37 -15.02 -10.18
CA ALA A 300 -8.53 -16.29 -9.47
C ALA A 300 -7.49 -17.36 -9.84
N HIS A 301 -6.98 -17.30 -11.08
CA HIS A 301 -5.93 -18.17 -11.58
C HIS A 301 -4.89 -17.35 -12.34
N VAL A 302 -3.62 -17.71 -12.17
CA VAL A 302 -2.49 -17.08 -12.87
C VAL A 302 -1.63 -18.18 -13.49
N GLY A 303 -1.71 -18.32 -14.81
CA GLY A 303 -0.87 -19.19 -15.60
C GLY A 303 0.44 -18.48 -15.98
N PRO A 304 1.62 -19.08 -15.74
CA PRO A 304 2.90 -18.49 -16.17
C PRO A 304 3.02 -18.31 -17.69
N LEU A 305 2.24 -19.08 -18.45
CA LEU A 305 2.19 -19.05 -19.91
C LEU A 305 1.06 -18.17 -20.45
N ASP A 306 0.19 -17.63 -19.59
CA ASP A 306 -0.84 -16.72 -20.04
C ASP A 306 -0.17 -15.48 -20.66
N PRO A 307 -0.70 -14.94 -21.78
CA PRO A 307 -0.02 -13.94 -22.59
C PRO A 307 0.59 -12.75 -21.82
N PRO A 308 -0.10 -12.08 -20.87
CA PRO A 308 0.49 -10.94 -20.18
C PRO A 308 1.69 -11.34 -19.30
N PHE A 309 1.61 -12.47 -18.61
CA PHE A 309 2.68 -12.92 -17.71
C PHE A 309 3.90 -13.46 -18.47
N LEU A 310 3.67 -14.19 -19.57
CA LEU A 310 4.75 -14.69 -20.41
C LEU A 310 5.50 -13.53 -21.09
N ALA A 311 4.78 -12.57 -21.67
CA ALA A 311 5.37 -11.39 -22.30
C ALA A 311 6.22 -10.60 -21.29
N SER A 312 5.68 -10.34 -20.09
CA SER A 312 6.41 -9.68 -19.02
C SER A 312 7.67 -10.44 -18.60
N THR A 313 7.61 -11.76 -18.49
CA THR A 313 8.75 -12.62 -18.15
C THR A 313 9.86 -12.51 -19.21
N VAL A 314 9.50 -12.60 -20.50
CA VAL A 314 10.45 -12.45 -21.61
C VAL A 314 11.13 -11.08 -21.57
N VAL A 315 10.35 -10.00 -21.40
CA VAL A 315 10.90 -8.64 -21.32
C VAL A 315 11.87 -8.49 -20.14
N VAL A 316 11.49 -8.97 -18.96
CA VAL A 316 12.34 -8.89 -17.75
C VAL A 316 13.64 -9.66 -17.94
N VAL A 317 13.59 -10.87 -18.52
CA VAL A 317 14.78 -11.69 -18.78
C VAL A 317 15.69 -10.99 -19.78
N LEU A 318 15.16 -10.56 -20.94
CA LEU A 318 15.94 -9.89 -21.97
C LEU A 318 16.59 -8.60 -21.45
N LEU A 319 15.84 -7.77 -20.72
CA LEU A 319 16.35 -6.54 -20.14
C LEU A 319 17.43 -6.82 -19.09
N THR A 320 17.23 -7.81 -18.23
CA THR A 320 18.22 -8.21 -17.22
C THR A 320 19.51 -8.71 -17.87
N VAL A 321 19.41 -9.55 -18.90
CA VAL A 321 20.56 -10.05 -19.66
C VAL A 321 21.27 -8.90 -20.36
N ALA A 322 20.55 -8.02 -21.06
CA ALA A 322 21.12 -6.87 -21.75
C ALA A 322 21.89 -5.94 -20.79
N LEU A 323 21.30 -5.58 -19.65
CA LEU A 323 21.96 -4.77 -18.63
C LEU A 323 23.14 -5.50 -17.98
N GLY A 324 23.04 -6.82 -17.80
CA GLY A 324 24.13 -7.67 -17.33
C GLY A 324 25.33 -7.70 -18.29
N LEU A 325 25.08 -7.74 -19.60
CA LEU A 325 26.11 -7.65 -20.64
C LEU A 325 26.71 -6.24 -20.72
N LEU A 326 25.88 -5.21 -20.57
CA LEU A 326 26.29 -3.80 -20.62
C LEU A 326 26.93 -3.29 -19.31
N ARG A 327 26.94 -4.08 -18.22
CA ARG A 327 27.36 -3.62 -16.88
C ARG A 327 28.74 -2.97 -16.79
N ARG A 328 29.66 -3.30 -17.70
CA ARG A 328 31.00 -2.66 -17.74
C ARG A 328 30.97 -1.29 -18.43
N ARG A 329 30.09 -1.10 -19.42
CA ARG A 329 29.92 0.16 -20.15
C ARG A 329 28.93 1.09 -19.45
N TRP A 330 27.89 0.52 -18.85
CA TRP A 330 26.82 1.25 -18.18
C TRP A 330 26.45 0.61 -16.83
N PRO A 331 27.35 0.67 -15.84
CA PRO A 331 27.09 0.12 -14.50
C PRO A 331 25.87 0.77 -13.82
N ALA A 332 25.58 2.04 -14.14
CA ALA A 332 24.41 2.75 -13.66
C ALA A 332 23.11 2.06 -14.06
N GLY A 333 22.96 1.65 -15.32
CA GLY A 333 21.74 1.00 -15.81
C GLY A 333 21.41 -0.27 -15.03
N LEU A 334 22.42 -1.13 -14.82
CA LEU A 334 22.26 -2.34 -14.01
C LEU A 334 21.96 -2.02 -12.53
N ALA A 335 22.65 -1.04 -11.94
CA ALA A 335 22.41 -0.67 -10.55
C ALA A 335 20.99 -0.11 -10.32
N LEU A 336 20.50 0.72 -11.25
CA LEU A 336 19.13 1.24 -11.19
C LEU A 336 18.09 0.12 -11.34
N TRP A 337 18.30 -0.81 -12.27
CA TRP A 337 17.43 -1.97 -12.48
C TRP A 337 17.36 -2.90 -11.27
N ILE A 338 18.51 -3.26 -10.68
CA ILE A 338 18.54 -4.11 -9.48
C ILE A 338 17.89 -3.38 -8.30
N THR A 339 18.16 -2.08 -8.12
CA THR A 339 17.51 -1.28 -7.06
C THR A 339 15.99 -1.30 -7.23
N TYR A 340 15.51 -1.05 -8.45
CA TYR A 340 14.08 -1.09 -8.78
C TYR A 340 13.46 -2.45 -8.43
N ALA A 341 14.10 -3.55 -8.86
CA ALA A 341 13.60 -4.90 -8.58
C ALA A 341 13.60 -5.20 -7.07
N LEU A 342 14.70 -4.92 -6.36
CA LEU A 342 14.81 -5.15 -4.91
C LEU A 342 13.73 -4.44 -4.11
N LEU A 343 13.38 -3.20 -4.49
CA LEU A 343 12.36 -2.41 -3.81
C LEU A 343 10.93 -2.89 -4.09
N LEU A 344 10.71 -3.68 -5.14
CA LEU A 344 9.41 -4.25 -5.47
C LEU A 344 9.19 -5.66 -4.92
N VAL A 345 10.25 -6.44 -4.70
CA VAL A 345 10.15 -7.84 -4.24
C VAL A 345 9.18 -8.00 -3.05
N PRO A 346 9.25 -7.20 -1.97
CA PRO A 346 8.39 -7.39 -0.78
C PRO A 346 6.90 -7.16 -1.01
N VAL A 347 6.53 -6.53 -2.13
CA VAL A 347 5.15 -6.18 -2.49
C VAL A 347 4.74 -6.84 -3.82
N SER A 348 5.48 -7.87 -4.23
CA SER A 348 5.26 -8.64 -5.45
C SER A 348 4.58 -9.99 -5.16
N GLY A 349 4.29 -10.75 -6.22
CA GLY A 349 3.79 -12.14 -6.12
C GLY A 349 4.64 -13.08 -5.26
N VAL A 350 5.89 -12.72 -4.94
CA VAL A 350 6.75 -13.50 -4.02
C VAL A 350 6.31 -13.35 -2.56
N PHE A 351 5.79 -12.22 -2.13
CA PHE A 351 5.35 -12.00 -0.74
C PHE A 351 3.90 -11.49 -0.68
N GLN A 352 3.12 -11.89 -1.68
CA GLN A 352 1.76 -11.43 -1.94
C GLN A 352 0.89 -11.42 -0.68
N ALA A 353 0.34 -10.25 -0.36
CA ALA A 353 -0.60 -10.08 0.73
C ALA A 353 -1.74 -9.15 0.26
N GLY A 354 -2.99 -9.61 0.42
CA GLY A 354 -4.18 -8.89 0.00
C GLY A 354 -4.69 -9.27 -1.38
N HIS A 355 -5.73 -8.56 -1.82
CA HIS A 355 -6.56 -8.88 -2.98
C HIS A 355 -6.05 -8.31 -4.31
N GLN A 356 -4.87 -7.68 -4.33
CA GLN A 356 -4.37 -6.92 -5.47
C GLN A 356 -3.13 -7.53 -6.11
N LEU A 357 -3.10 -7.74 -7.43
CA LEU A 357 -1.91 -8.23 -8.16
C LEU A 357 -0.77 -7.21 -8.16
N VAL A 358 -1.12 -5.94 -8.35
CA VAL A 358 -0.26 -4.76 -8.34
C VAL A 358 -1.02 -3.61 -7.67
N ALA A 359 -0.32 -2.55 -7.27
CA ALA A 359 -0.95 -1.35 -6.73
C ALA A 359 -0.07 -0.12 -6.96
N ASP A 360 -0.67 1.03 -7.22
CA ASP A 360 0.07 2.25 -7.54
C ASP A 360 1.05 2.62 -6.43
N ARG A 361 0.61 2.46 -5.17
CA ARG A 361 1.43 2.66 -3.95
C ARG A 361 2.74 1.87 -3.91
N TYR A 362 2.80 0.69 -4.52
CA TYR A 362 4.01 -0.14 -4.52
C TYR A 362 5.14 0.48 -5.33
N SER A 363 4.81 1.39 -6.25
CA SER A 363 5.81 2.11 -7.01
C SER A 363 6.43 3.30 -6.27
N TYR A 364 6.03 3.58 -5.02
CA TYR A 364 6.50 4.75 -4.26
C TYR A 364 8.03 4.85 -4.21
N LEU A 365 8.71 3.87 -3.62
CA LEU A 365 10.18 3.84 -3.58
C LEU A 365 10.81 3.33 -4.88
N SER A 366 10.16 2.42 -5.59
CA SER A 366 10.74 1.81 -6.80
C SER A 366 10.72 2.76 -8.01
N CYS A 367 10.02 3.89 -7.97
CA CYS A 367 10.14 4.94 -9.00
C CYS A 367 11.46 5.74 -8.91
N LEU A 368 12.11 5.78 -7.74
CA LEU A 368 13.30 6.63 -7.52
C LEU A 368 14.45 6.36 -8.52
N PRO A 369 14.80 5.11 -8.88
CA PRO A 369 15.80 4.84 -9.91
C PRO A 369 15.43 5.42 -11.29
N TRP A 370 14.16 5.37 -11.67
CA TRP A 370 13.68 5.92 -12.95
C TRP A 370 13.70 7.44 -12.96
N ALA A 371 13.33 8.06 -11.85
CA ALA A 371 13.47 9.50 -11.65
C ALA A 371 14.94 9.96 -11.75
N LEU A 372 15.87 9.21 -11.14
CA LEU A 372 17.30 9.48 -11.28
C LEU A 372 17.79 9.33 -12.71
N LEU A 373 17.29 8.32 -13.45
CA LEU A 373 17.64 8.09 -14.84
C LEU A 373 17.19 9.27 -15.72
N LEU A 374 15.95 9.73 -15.57
CA LEU A 374 15.43 10.89 -16.31
C LEU A 374 16.20 12.17 -15.97
N GLY A 375 16.47 12.41 -14.69
CA GLY A 375 17.27 13.55 -14.26
C GLY A 375 18.70 13.50 -14.81
N ALA A 376 19.32 12.32 -14.84
CA ALA A 376 20.61 12.13 -15.49
C ALA A 376 20.50 12.43 -16.99
N ALA A 377 19.49 11.92 -17.70
CA ALA A 377 19.29 12.16 -19.12
C ALA A 377 19.19 13.67 -19.44
N VAL A 378 18.32 14.42 -18.74
CA VAL A 378 18.20 15.88 -18.91
C VAL A 378 19.51 16.61 -18.64
N GLY A 379 20.21 16.25 -17.55
CA GLY A 379 21.53 16.82 -17.27
C GLY A 379 22.56 16.49 -18.38
N ALA A 380 22.49 15.30 -18.98
CA ALA A 380 23.39 14.92 -20.09
C ALA A 380 23.10 15.77 -21.33
N THR A 381 21.83 15.96 -21.66
CA THR A 381 21.39 16.77 -22.81
C THR A 381 21.82 18.23 -22.65
N LEU A 382 21.67 18.80 -21.45
CA LEU A 382 22.14 20.15 -21.14
C LEU A 382 23.67 20.26 -21.25
N ASP A 383 24.40 19.33 -20.66
CA ASP A 383 25.86 19.30 -20.70
C ASP A 383 26.40 19.16 -22.14
N ALA A 384 25.76 18.33 -22.96
CA ALA A 384 26.05 18.19 -24.37
C ALA A 384 25.79 19.49 -25.15
N ALA A 385 24.71 20.20 -24.83
CA ALA A 385 24.38 21.47 -25.46
C ALA A 385 25.34 22.60 -25.06
N THR A 386 25.76 22.65 -23.79
CA THR A 386 26.72 23.65 -23.30
C THR A 386 28.14 23.39 -23.80
N SER A 387 28.49 22.12 -24.03
CA SER A 387 29.79 21.72 -24.59
C SER A 387 29.85 21.71 -26.13
N GLY A 388 28.75 22.07 -26.81
CA GLY A 388 28.69 22.11 -28.27
C GLY A 388 28.54 20.73 -28.96
N ARG A 389 28.47 19.64 -28.20
CA ARG A 389 28.25 18.27 -28.73
C ARG A 389 26.83 18.07 -29.29
N LEU A 390 25.86 18.86 -28.84
CA LEU A 390 24.48 18.85 -29.31
C LEU A 390 24.04 20.27 -29.66
N ARG A 391 23.33 20.45 -30.78
CA ARG A 391 22.81 21.77 -31.16
C ARG A 391 21.76 22.22 -30.14
N ARG A 392 21.89 23.46 -29.65
CA ARG A 392 20.98 24.08 -28.67
C ARG A 392 19.48 23.94 -28.97
N PRO A 393 18.97 24.11 -30.21
CA PRO A 393 17.54 23.92 -30.47
C PRO A 393 17.06 22.49 -30.20
N PHE A 394 17.84 21.46 -30.57
CA PHE A 394 17.46 20.08 -30.28
C PHE A 394 17.44 19.79 -28.77
N ALA A 395 18.42 20.32 -28.03
CA ALA A 395 18.44 20.20 -26.58
C ALA A 395 17.24 20.90 -25.94
N ALA A 396 16.91 22.11 -26.39
CA ALA A 396 15.75 22.85 -25.93
C ALA A 396 14.42 22.11 -26.19
N VAL A 397 14.25 21.54 -27.39
CA VAL A 397 13.06 20.72 -27.71
C VAL A 397 12.99 19.49 -26.81
N ALA A 398 14.08 18.74 -26.65
CA ALA A 398 14.10 17.54 -25.80
C ALA A 398 13.75 17.85 -24.34
N ILE A 399 14.30 18.93 -23.79
CA ILE A 399 14.00 19.38 -22.43
C ILE A 399 12.58 19.92 -22.32
N GLY A 400 12.11 20.64 -23.34
CA GLY A 400 10.73 21.13 -23.43
C GLY A 400 9.71 19.99 -23.41
N VAL A 401 9.96 18.91 -24.15
CA VAL A 401 9.13 17.69 -24.13
C VAL A 401 9.07 17.08 -22.73
N VAL A 402 10.21 16.97 -22.03
CA VAL A 402 10.23 16.47 -20.65
C VAL A 402 9.46 17.39 -19.70
N ALA A 403 9.59 18.71 -19.86
CA ALA A 403 8.85 19.68 -19.04
C ALA A 403 7.34 19.56 -19.26
N VAL A 404 6.88 19.51 -20.52
CA VAL A 404 5.47 19.28 -20.87
C VAL A 404 4.96 17.97 -20.31
N TRP A 405 5.76 16.90 -20.39
CA TRP A 405 5.41 15.60 -19.82
C TRP A 405 5.23 15.68 -18.30
N ILE A 406 6.17 16.28 -17.55
CA ILE A 406 6.06 16.47 -16.10
C ILE A 406 4.84 17.32 -15.73
N THR A 407 4.54 18.37 -16.51
CA THR A 407 3.32 19.17 -16.31
C THR A 407 2.06 18.33 -16.53
N GLY A 408 2.02 17.48 -17.58
CA GLY A 408 0.93 16.54 -17.81
C GLY A 408 0.77 15.53 -16.66
N LEU A 409 1.88 15.01 -16.12
CA LEU A 409 1.87 14.15 -14.94
C LEU A 409 1.30 14.86 -13.71
N ALA A 410 1.66 16.14 -13.51
CA ALA A 410 1.10 16.94 -12.42
C ALA A 410 -0.42 17.14 -12.57
N SER A 411 -0.90 17.43 -13.79
CA SER A 411 -2.33 17.53 -14.08
C SER A 411 -3.07 16.22 -13.84
N LEU A 412 -2.52 15.08 -14.30
CA LEU A 412 -3.10 13.77 -14.03
C LEU A 412 -3.14 13.46 -12.53
N THR A 413 -2.11 13.84 -11.79
CA THR A 413 -2.06 13.66 -10.33
C THR A 413 -3.16 14.45 -9.63
N TRP A 414 -3.39 15.69 -10.04
CA TRP A 414 -4.45 16.53 -9.49
C TRP A 414 -5.82 15.86 -9.57
N PHE A 415 -6.13 15.20 -10.69
CA PHE A 415 -7.36 14.42 -10.85
C PHE A 415 -7.33 13.10 -10.09
N GLN A 416 -6.21 12.36 -10.15
CA GLN A 416 -6.09 11.04 -9.52
C GLN A 416 -6.27 11.10 -7.99
N VAL A 417 -5.82 12.17 -7.34
CA VAL A 417 -5.99 12.36 -5.89
C VAL A 417 -7.46 12.50 -5.49
N GLN A 418 -8.31 13.02 -6.37
CA GLN A 418 -9.74 13.23 -6.10
C GLN A 418 -10.56 11.94 -6.18
N ILE A 419 -10.02 10.87 -6.76
CA ILE A 419 -10.65 9.53 -6.71
C ILE A 419 -10.80 9.05 -5.27
N TRP A 420 -9.91 9.48 -4.38
CA TRP A 420 -9.89 9.14 -2.96
C TRP A 420 -10.79 10.03 -2.10
N ARG A 421 -11.67 10.84 -2.71
CA ARG A 421 -12.52 11.80 -1.99
C ARG A 421 -13.46 11.15 -0.99
N ASP A 422 -14.13 10.07 -1.39
CA ASP A 422 -15.04 9.29 -0.55
C ASP A 422 -15.15 7.86 -1.08
N SER A 423 -15.62 6.92 -0.24
CA SER A 423 -15.74 5.50 -0.61
C SER A 423 -16.52 5.30 -1.92
N GLY A 424 -17.59 6.06 -2.16
CA GLY A 424 -18.40 5.93 -3.37
C GLY A 424 -17.63 6.33 -4.63
N THR A 425 -16.90 7.44 -4.59
CA THR A 425 -16.07 7.91 -5.71
C THR A 425 -14.91 6.94 -5.98
N LEU A 426 -14.29 6.41 -4.91
CA LEU A 426 -13.20 5.44 -4.98
C LEU A 426 -13.63 4.17 -5.73
N TRP A 427 -14.73 3.55 -5.30
CA TRP A 427 -15.18 2.27 -5.85
C TRP A 427 -15.80 2.39 -7.25
N ARG A 428 -16.45 3.52 -7.57
CA ARG A 428 -16.89 3.79 -8.95
C ARG A 428 -15.70 3.93 -9.89
N SER A 429 -14.68 4.69 -9.51
CA SER A 429 -13.47 4.86 -10.34
C SER A 429 -12.72 3.54 -10.54
N ALA A 430 -12.73 2.66 -9.53
CA ALA A 430 -12.16 1.32 -9.64
C ALA A 430 -12.94 0.45 -10.65
N LEU A 431 -14.27 0.51 -10.65
CA LEU A 431 -15.12 -0.16 -11.65
C LEU A 431 -14.95 0.42 -13.06
N ASP A 432 -14.78 1.73 -13.19
CA ASP A 432 -14.51 2.36 -14.50
C ASP A 432 -13.18 1.87 -15.09
N SER A 433 -12.21 1.56 -14.22
CA SER A 433 -10.89 1.03 -14.61
C SER A 433 -10.91 -0.48 -14.87
N ASP A 434 -11.70 -1.23 -14.09
CA ASP A 434 -11.87 -2.67 -14.20
C ASP A 434 -13.34 -3.08 -14.00
N PRO A 435 -14.12 -3.17 -15.10
CA PRO A 435 -15.53 -3.55 -15.05
C PRO A 435 -15.78 -4.99 -14.58
N ALA A 436 -14.73 -5.81 -14.46
CA ALA A 436 -14.80 -7.18 -13.96
C ALA A 436 -14.36 -7.30 -12.48
N CYS A 437 -14.10 -6.18 -11.80
CA CYS A 437 -13.67 -6.16 -10.41
C CYS A 437 -14.82 -6.55 -9.46
N VAL A 438 -14.78 -7.77 -8.95
CA VAL A 438 -15.80 -8.35 -8.06
C VAL A 438 -15.81 -7.61 -6.72
N LEU A 439 -14.61 -7.37 -6.17
CA LEU A 439 -14.48 -6.65 -4.90
C LEU A 439 -15.03 -5.22 -5.01
N CYS A 440 -14.87 -4.57 -6.16
CA CYS A 440 -15.37 -3.21 -6.38
C CYS A 440 -16.90 -3.15 -6.39
N TYR A 441 -17.56 -4.10 -7.07
CA TYR A 441 -19.03 -4.23 -7.00
C TYR A 441 -19.51 -4.46 -5.56
N ASN A 442 -18.88 -5.41 -4.85
CA ASN A 442 -19.23 -5.71 -3.47
C ASN A 442 -19.11 -4.48 -2.55
N GLN A 443 -18.00 -3.75 -2.66
CA GLN A 443 -17.76 -2.60 -1.81
C GLN A 443 -18.66 -1.42 -2.15
N LEU A 444 -18.97 -1.19 -3.44
CA LEU A 444 -19.93 -0.17 -3.82
C LEU A 444 -21.35 -0.51 -3.34
N GLY A 445 -21.75 -1.79 -3.40
CA GLY A 445 -22.99 -2.28 -2.81
C GLY A 445 -23.04 -2.06 -1.29
N ALA A 446 -21.95 -2.35 -0.57
CA ALA A 446 -21.84 -2.10 0.86
C ALA A 446 -21.94 -0.61 1.21
N VAL A 447 -21.26 0.26 0.47
CA VAL A 447 -21.34 1.72 0.65
C VAL A 447 -22.78 2.22 0.47
N LEU A 448 -23.49 1.76 -0.56
CA LEU A 448 -24.88 2.14 -0.82
C LEU A 448 -25.82 1.61 0.26
N GLY A 449 -25.66 0.34 0.66
CA GLY A 449 -26.44 -0.26 1.73
C GLY A 449 -26.25 0.43 3.09
N ASN A 450 -25.02 0.87 3.39
CA ASN A 450 -24.71 1.63 4.61
C ASN A 450 -25.29 3.06 4.58
N ARG A 451 -25.47 3.64 3.39
CA ARG A 451 -26.18 4.92 3.19
C ARG A 451 -27.71 4.75 3.17
N GLY A 452 -28.22 3.54 3.36
CA GLY A 452 -29.65 3.22 3.37
C GLY A 452 -30.25 2.85 2.01
N ASP A 453 -29.49 2.99 0.92
CA ASP A 453 -29.93 2.60 -0.43
C ASP A 453 -29.69 1.11 -0.68
N SER A 454 -30.46 0.29 0.05
CA SER A 454 -30.39 -1.17 -0.08
C SER A 454 -30.91 -1.66 -1.43
N GLY A 455 -31.76 -0.88 -2.12
CA GLY A 455 -32.28 -1.19 -3.44
C GLY A 455 -31.18 -1.19 -4.50
N SER A 456 -30.39 -0.12 -4.58
CA SER A 456 -29.22 -0.10 -5.46
C SER A 456 -28.15 -1.11 -5.03
N ALA A 457 -27.98 -1.35 -3.72
CA ALA A 457 -27.02 -2.33 -3.23
C ALA A 457 -27.26 -3.75 -3.79
N VAL A 458 -28.53 -4.17 -3.90
CA VAL A 458 -28.92 -5.45 -4.52
C VAL A 458 -28.33 -5.57 -5.94
N TYR A 459 -28.49 -4.55 -6.79
CA TYR A 459 -27.94 -4.55 -8.15
C TYR A 459 -26.42 -4.80 -8.16
N TYR A 460 -25.65 -4.10 -7.33
CA TYR A 460 -24.20 -4.27 -7.30
C TYR A 460 -23.80 -5.64 -6.76
N PHE A 461 -24.48 -6.18 -5.74
CA PHE A 461 -24.22 -7.53 -5.26
C PHE A 461 -24.57 -8.62 -6.28
N GLU A 462 -25.67 -8.46 -7.02
CA GLU A 462 -26.04 -9.36 -8.14
C GLU A 462 -24.96 -9.37 -9.23
N ARG A 463 -24.41 -8.19 -9.59
CA ARG A 463 -23.28 -8.09 -10.53
C ARG A 463 -22.02 -8.76 -10.01
N ALA A 464 -21.67 -8.56 -8.74
CA ALA A 464 -20.53 -9.24 -8.13
C ALA A 464 -20.70 -10.77 -8.17
N LEU A 465 -21.91 -11.25 -7.85
CA LEU A 465 -22.22 -12.67 -7.83
C LEU A 465 -22.25 -13.29 -9.23
N ALA A 466 -22.68 -12.55 -10.26
CA ALA A 466 -22.60 -13.00 -11.65
C ALA A 466 -21.15 -13.26 -12.09
N LEU A 467 -20.19 -12.50 -11.55
CA LEU A 467 -18.76 -12.68 -11.81
C LEU A 467 -18.14 -13.79 -10.95
N ARG A 468 -18.60 -13.96 -9.70
CA ARG A 468 -18.19 -15.06 -8.80
C ARG A 468 -19.41 -15.74 -8.15
N PRO A 469 -20.01 -16.73 -8.83
CA PRO A 469 -21.24 -17.37 -8.37
C PRO A 469 -21.11 -18.21 -7.08
N ASN A 470 -19.89 -18.55 -6.68
CA ASN A 470 -19.61 -19.42 -5.52
C ASN A 470 -18.90 -18.67 -4.38
N ASP A 471 -19.20 -17.38 -4.20
CA ASP A 471 -18.68 -16.58 -3.09
C ASP A 471 -19.70 -16.50 -1.95
N ALA A 472 -19.38 -17.13 -0.81
CA ALA A 472 -20.26 -17.16 0.35
C ALA A 472 -20.55 -15.76 0.91
N GLY A 473 -19.57 -14.87 0.89
CA GLY A 473 -19.70 -13.50 1.40
C GLY A 473 -20.64 -12.66 0.54
N LEU A 474 -20.54 -12.79 -0.79
CA LEU A 474 -21.45 -12.11 -1.72
C LEU A 474 -22.90 -12.56 -1.55
N HIS A 475 -23.11 -13.87 -1.39
CA HIS A 475 -24.44 -14.41 -1.08
C HIS A 475 -25.00 -13.85 0.23
N GLY A 476 -24.18 -13.78 1.29
CA GLY A 476 -24.57 -13.18 2.56
C GLY A 476 -24.94 -11.69 2.44
N ASN A 477 -24.13 -10.92 1.71
CA ASN A 477 -24.37 -9.49 1.50
C ASN A 477 -25.64 -9.22 0.66
N LEU A 478 -25.85 -10.00 -0.41
CA LEU A 478 -27.06 -9.92 -1.21
C LEU A 478 -28.31 -10.29 -0.39
N GLY A 479 -28.25 -11.38 0.38
CA GLY A 479 -29.34 -11.79 1.27
C GLY A 479 -29.68 -10.69 2.29
N LEU A 480 -28.68 -10.04 2.88
CA LEU A 480 -28.89 -8.96 3.83
C LEU A 480 -29.51 -7.72 3.16
N ALA A 481 -29.07 -7.36 1.96
CA ALA A 481 -29.66 -6.26 1.19
C ALA A 481 -31.12 -6.54 0.84
N LEU A 482 -31.44 -7.77 0.39
CA LEU A 482 -32.80 -8.20 0.09
C LEU A 482 -33.71 -8.13 1.33
N LEU A 483 -33.23 -8.58 2.50
CA LEU A 483 -33.98 -8.43 3.76
C LEU A 483 -34.29 -6.98 4.08
N LYS A 484 -33.31 -6.08 3.96
CA LYS A 484 -33.51 -4.64 4.20
C LYS A 484 -34.51 -4.00 3.24
N THR A 485 -34.64 -4.55 2.03
CA THR A 485 -35.66 -4.14 1.05
C THR A 485 -37.02 -4.82 1.22
N GLY A 486 -37.21 -5.62 2.28
CA GLY A 486 -38.48 -6.30 2.53
C GLY A 486 -38.74 -7.52 1.64
N ARG A 487 -37.69 -8.15 1.09
CA ARG A 487 -37.77 -9.32 0.19
C ARG A 487 -37.22 -10.60 0.86
N PRO A 488 -37.80 -11.06 1.99
CA PRO A 488 -37.25 -12.19 2.76
C PRO A 488 -37.29 -13.53 2.01
N SER A 489 -38.29 -13.76 1.16
CA SER A 489 -38.41 -14.99 0.35
C SER A 489 -37.23 -15.16 -0.61
N GLU A 490 -36.73 -14.06 -1.19
CA GLU A 490 -35.58 -14.06 -2.10
C GLU A 490 -34.24 -14.10 -1.34
N ALA A 491 -34.20 -13.62 -0.10
CA ALA A 491 -33.00 -13.65 0.73
C ALA A 491 -32.63 -15.07 1.21
N VAL A 492 -33.64 -15.90 1.56
CA VAL A 492 -33.45 -17.26 2.08
C VAL A 492 -32.51 -18.13 1.21
N PRO A 493 -32.74 -18.31 -0.12
CA PRO A 493 -31.87 -19.16 -0.94
C PRO A 493 -30.41 -18.67 -0.97
N HIS A 494 -30.17 -17.36 -0.87
CA HIS A 494 -28.81 -16.83 -0.81
C HIS A 494 -28.12 -17.15 0.52
N PHE A 495 -28.79 -17.01 1.67
CA PHE A 495 -28.19 -17.42 2.93
C PHE A 495 -27.96 -18.94 3.02
N VAL A 496 -28.86 -19.74 2.47
CA VAL A 496 -28.65 -21.20 2.36
C VAL A 496 -27.40 -21.49 1.53
N ARG A 497 -27.26 -20.87 0.36
CA ARG A 497 -26.08 -21.07 -0.49
C ARG A 497 -24.79 -20.59 0.18
N ALA A 498 -24.83 -19.46 0.90
CA ALA A 498 -23.69 -19.00 1.70
C ALA A 498 -23.28 -20.03 2.76
N LEU A 499 -24.23 -20.69 3.42
CA LEU A 499 -23.97 -21.74 4.41
C LEU A 499 -23.56 -23.08 3.78
N GLU A 500 -23.95 -23.38 2.54
CA GLU A 500 -23.40 -24.53 1.80
C GLU A 500 -21.91 -24.34 1.51
N LEU A 501 -21.52 -23.11 1.13
CA LEU A 501 -20.14 -22.75 0.81
C LEU A 501 -19.28 -22.54 2.07
N ASN A 502 -19.88 -22.00 3.14
CA ASN A 502 -19.23 -21.80 4.43
C ASN A 502 -20.18 -22.21 5.57
N SER A 503 -20.15 -23.50 5.89
CA SER A 503 -21.09 -24.07 6.85
C SER A 503 -20.91 -23.55 8.27
N THR A 504 -19.78 -22.98 8.65
CA THR A 504 -19.45 -22.56 10.03
C THR A 504 -19.87 -21.12 10.35
N ASP A 505 -20.34 -20.35 9.38
CA ASP A 505 -20.73 -18.96 9.58
C ASP A 505 -22.01 -18.86 10.44
N VAL A 506 -21.82 -18.46 11.70
CA VAL A 506 -22.92 -18.29 12.65
C VAL A 506 -23.78 -17.08 12.31
N GLU A 507 -23.18 -15.99 11.83
CA GLU A 507 -23.90 -14.73 11.60
C GLU A 507 -24.81 -14.84 10.37
N THR A 508 -24.31 -15.47 9.30
CA THR A 508 -25.13 -15.82 8.14
C THR A 508 -26.30 -16.73 8.53
N ARG A 509 -26.10 -17.67 9.47
CA ARG A 509 -27.19 -18.52 9.99
C ARG A 509 -28.22 -17.74 10.80
N VAL A 510 -27.79 -16.76 11.57
CA VAL A 510 -28.71 -15.83 12.26
C VAL A 510 -29.53 -15.04 11.25
N HIS A 511 -28.90 -14.51 10.19
CA HIS A 511 -29.61 -13.81 9.13
C HIS A 511 -30.61 -14.70 8.38
N LEU A 512 -30.28 -15.97 8.14
CA LEU A 512 -31.24 -16.96 7.62
C LEU A 512 -32.44 -17.13 8.55
N GLY A 513 -32.19 -17.27 9.86
CA GLY A 513 -33.26 -17.33 10.87
C GLY A 513 -34.18 -16.11 10.82
N VAL A 514 -33.61 -14.91 10.75
CA VAL A 514 -34.36 -13.65 10.62
C VAL A 514 -35.19 -13.63 9.33
N ALA A 515 -34.59 -14.03 8.20
CA ALA A 515 -35.28 -14.12 6.90
C ALA A 515 -36.49 -15.06 6.97
N LEU A 516 -36.33 -16.21 7.61
CA LEU A 516 -37.40 -17.20 7.79
C LEU A 516 -38.51 -16.69 8.71
N ILE A 517 -38.19 -15.97 9.80
CA ILE A 517 -39.20 -15.33 10.66
C ILE A 517 -40.03 -14.33 9.84
N LEU A 518 -39.37 -13.43 9.11
CA LEU A 518 -40.04 -12.42 8.29
C LEU A 518 -40.84 -13.02 7.12
N GLY A 519 -40.41 -14.17 6.61
CA GLY A 519 -41.13 -14.96 5.61
C GLY A 519 -42.22 -15.88 6.18
N GLY A 520 -42.50 -15.84 7.49
CA GLY A 520 -43.54 -16.66 8.14
C GLY A 520 -43.17 -18.13 8.41
N ARG A 521 -41.95 -18.56 8.07
CA ARG A 521 -41.43 -19.93 8.23
C ARG A 521 -40.76 -20.12 9.59
N VAL A 522 -41.49 -19.80 10.66
CA VAL A 522 -40.93 -19.67 12.03
C VAL A 522 -40.42 -21.00 12.59
N GLY A 523 -41.04 -22.12 12.22
CA GLY A 523 -40.57 -23.48 12.53
C GLY A 523 -39.11 -23.72 12.13
N GLU A 524 -38.82 -23.39 10.87
CA GLU A 524 -37.48 -23.54 10.29
C GLU A 524 -36.51 -22.52 10.87
N ALA A 525 -36.97 -21.28 11.11
CA ALA A 525 -36.17 -20.26 11.77
C ALA A 525 -35.65 -20.70 13.14
N ALA A 526 -36.53 -21.27 13.97
CA ALA A 526 -36.16 -21.76 15.30
C ALA A 526 -35.13 -22.90 15.22
N ALA A 527 -35.19 -23.76 14.19
CA ALA A 527 -34.21 -24.82 13.97
C ALA A 527 -32.83 -24.26 13.62
N GLU A 528 -32.76 -23.32 12.68
CA GLU A 528 -31.50 -22.66 12.28
C GLU A 528 -30.87 -21.86 13.43
N LEU A 529 -31.71 -21.12 14.17
CA LEU A 529 -31.26 -20.32 15.31
C LEU A 529 -30.81 -21.19 16.49
N ARG A 530 -31.43 -22.35 16.72
CA ARG A 530 -30.92 -23.34 17.68
C ARG A 530 -29.53 -23.82 17.30
N GLN A 531 -29.26 -24.08 16.02
CA GLN A 531 -27.92 -24.46 15.57
C GLN A 531 -26.91 -23.31 15.74
N ALA A 532 -27.31 -22.07 15.46
CA ALA A 532 -26.48 -20.88 15.69
C ALA A 532 -26.10 -20.74 17.18
N VAL A 533 -27.06 -20.87 18.09
CA VAL A 533 -26.83 -20.83 19.54
C VAL A 533 -26.01 -22.03 20.02
N ALA A 534 -26.23 -23.23 19.50
CA ALA A 534 -25.46 -24.42 19.87
C ALA A 534 -23.98 -24.27 19.51
N ARG A 535 -23.68 -23.67 18.35
CA ARG A 535 -22.30 -23.42 17.91
C ARG A 535 -21.64 -22.25 18.63
N SER A 536 -22.41 -21.19 18.90
CA SER A 536 -21.92 -20.03 19.65
C SER A 536 -22.89 -19.67 20.77
N PRO A 537 -22.77 -20.33 21.94
CA PRO A 537 -23.67 -20.10 23.07
C PRO A 537 -23.62 -18.67 23.62
N GLY A 538 -22.53 -17.94 23.36
CA GLY A 538 -22.35 -16.53 23.74
C GLY A 538 -22.90 -15.53 22.72
N HIS A 539 -23.48 -15.98 21.61
CA HIS A 539 -23.95 -15.08 20.56
C HIS A 539 -25.28 -14.42 20.95
N ALA A 540 -25.21 -13.19 21.44
CA ALA A 540 -26.38 -12.45 21.94
C ALA A 540 -27.50 -12.34 20.89
N ARG A 541 -27.16 -11.95 19.65
CA ARG A 541 -28.17 -11.83 18.57
C ARG A 541 -28.85 -13.15 18.22
N ALA A 542 -28.12 -14.26 18.13
CA ALA A 542 -28.70 -15.57 17.86
C ALA A 542 -29.74 -15.97 18.92
N ARG A 543 -29.45 -15.71 20.20
CA ARG A 543 -30.41 -15.97 21.30
C ARG A 543 -31.62 -15.06 21.27
N TYR A 544 -31.41 -13.78 20.98
CA TYR A 544 -32.49 -12.82 20.82
C TYR A 544 -33.46 -13.25 19.72
N GLU A 545 -32.94 -13.60 18.54
CA GLU A 545 -33.75 -14.03 17.41
C GLU A 545 -34.44 -15.38 17.68
N LEU A 546 -33.78 -16.29 18.40
CA LEU A 546 -34.39 -17.56 18.82
C LEU A 546 -35.56 -17.32 19.79
N ALA A 547 -35.39 -16.42 20.76
CA ALA A 547 -36.48 -16.03 21.66
C ALA A 547 -37.66 -15.44 20.88
N ARG A 548 -37.40 -14.57 19.91
CA ARG A 548 -38.44 -14.03 19.02
C ARG A 548 -39.16 -15.13 18.24
N ALA A 549 -38.43 -16.10 17.69
CA ALA A 549 -39.04 -17.23 16.98
C ALA A 549 -39.99 -18.03 17.91
N TYR A 550 -39.58 -18.31 19.14
CA TYR A 550 -40.42 -19.02 20.11
C TYR A 550 -41.65 -18.22 20.54
N LEU A 551 -41.51 -16.90 20.73
CA LEU A 551 -42.66 -16.02 21.04
C LEU A 551 -43.70 -16.06 19.92
N VAL A 552 -43.27 -16.02 18.65
CA VAL A 552 -44.17 -16.10 17.49
C VAL A 552 -44.83 -17.49 17.39
N GLN A 553 -44.14 -18.56 17.83
CA GLN A 553 -44.70 -19.91 17.92
C GLN A 553 -45.63 -20.12 19.13
N GLY A 554 -45.66 -19.19 20.08
CA GLY A 554 -46.41 -19.31 21.34
C GLY A 554 -45.68 -20.11 22.44
N ASP A 555 -44.44 -20.56 22.21
CA ASP A 555 -43.62 -21.25 23.21
C ASP A 555 -42.96 -20.24 24.17
N ARG A 556 -43.76 -19.76 25.13
CA ARG A 556 -43.31 -18.77 26.12
C ARG A 556 -42.23 -19.32 27.05
N VAL A 557 -42.19 -20.64 27.27
CA VAL A 557 -41.22 -21.26 28.18
C VAL A 557 -39.83 -21.24 27.53
N ALA A 558 -39.73 -21.73 26.28
CA ALA A 558 -38.47 -21.71 25.55
C ALA A 558 -37.99 -20.27 25.27
N ALA A 559 -38.92 -19.34 25.00
CA ALA A 559 -38.60 -17.92 24.86
C ALA A 559 -37.98 -17.33 26.14
N GLU A 560 -38.58 -17.59 27.31
CA GLU A 560 -38.10 -17.07 28.60
C GLU A 560 -36.74 -17.67 28.98
N GLU A 561 -36.47 -18.92 28.65
CA GLU A 561 -35.16 -19.54 28.84
C GLU A 561 -34.08 -18.80 28.03
N GLN A 562 -34.35 -18.51 26.75
CA GLN A 562 -33.43 -17.74 25.92
C GLN A 562 -33.28 -16.29 26.41
N ALA A 563 -34.36 -15.66 26.87
CA ALA A 563 -34.32 -14.31 27.44
C ALA A 563 -33.49 -14.26 28.74
N GLN A 564 -33.58 -15.29 29.61
CA GLN A 564 -32.76 -15.41 30.81
C GLN A 564 -31.27 -15.52 30.48
N ALA A 565 -30.92 -16.37 29.51
CA ALA A 565 -29.55 -16.50 29.03
C ALA A 565 -29.06 -15.18 28.40
N LEU A 566 -29.90 -14.52 27.61
CA LEU A 566 -29.59 -13.25 26.98
C LEU A 566 -29.38 -12.13 28.00
N ARG A 567 -30.15 -12.07 29.11
CA ARG A 567 -29.93 -11.09 30.18
C ARG A 567 -28.53 -11.14 30.78
N ARG A 568 -27.88 -12.31 30.78
CA ARG A 568 -26.49 -12.46 31.24
C ARG A 568 -25.46 -12.00 30.22
N LEU A 569 -25.80 -12.05 28.93
CA LEU A 569 -24.91 -11.70 27.82
C LEU A 569 -25.06 -10.23 27.40
N ASP A 570 -26.29 -9.79 27.18
CA ASP A 570 -26.67 -8.44 26.80
C ASP A 570 -28.01 -8.03 27.46
N PRO A 571 -27.96 -7.38 28.64
CA PRO A 571 -29.15 -6.89 29.33
C PRO A 571 -29.95 -5.85 28.54
N ARG A 572 -29.32 -5.14 27.58
CA ARG A 572 -30.03 -4.14 26.77
C ARG A 572 -30.90 -4.83 25.74
N LEU A 573 -30.32 -5.73 24.96
CA LEU A 573 -31.03 -6.49 23.93
C LEU A 573 -32.14 -7.36 24.54
N ALA A 574 -31.93 -7.91 25.74
CA ALA A 574 -32.97 -8.66 26.45
C ALA A 574 -34.22 -7.84 26.82
N ARG A 575 -34.11 -6.51 26.97
CA ARG A 575 -35.27 -5.65 27.29
C ARG A 575 -36.19 -5.45 26.09
N GLU A 576 -35.71 -5.68 24.87
CA GLU A 576 -36.50 -5.56 23.64
C GLU A 576 -37.46 -6.75 23.42
N LEU A 577 -37.36 -7.81 24.23
CA LEU A 577 -38.26 -8.99 24.18
C LEU A 577 -39.55 -8.82 25.01
N ARG A 578 -39.76 -7.67 25.65
CA ARG A 578 -40.86 -7.42 26.59
C ARG A 578 -42.17 -7.05 25.93
#